data_AF-A0A9P7IZN5-F1
#
_entry.id   AF-A0A9P7IZN5-F1
#
_cell.length_a   1.000
_cell.length_b   1.000
_cell.length_c   1.000
_cell.angle_alpha   90.00
_cell.angle_beta   90.00
_cell.angle_gamma   90.00
#
_symmetry.space_group_name_H-M   'P 1'
#
loop_
_entity.id
_entity.type
_entity.pdbx_description
1 polymer ?
#
loop_
_entity_poly.entity_id
_entity_poly.type
_entity_poly.pdbx_seq_one_letter_code
_entity_poly.pdbx_strand_id
1 'polypeptide(L)'
;MSFYQKLCRFTNNAFPHTIPDHYRELMQVIRFGFAHESDRSPGPGDLALYCPACPQPGINLPSSWKDTYDSWLVMQRYVVDGNFTAQHMKMKTPEDDVSLADRKGYMKSSCSNHRAVNAANVQRSNLRATGVGATACARHGCFVPHAVVDFQKGERYVGCIVVL
;
A
#
# COMPACT_ATOMS: atom_id res chain seq x y z
N MET A 1 -23.00 -14.66 -4.76
CA MET A 1 -21.85 -14.98 -3.88
C MET A 1 -21.21 -13.67 -3.45
N SER A 2 -21.23 -13.33 -2.16
CA SER A 2 -20.71 -12.05 -1.65
C SER A 2 -19.17 -11.99 -1.76
N PHE A 3 -18.60 -10.78 -1.73
CA PHE A 3 -17.14 -10.59 -1.71
C PHE A 3 -16.47 -11.38 -0.58
N TYR A 4 -17.06 -11.34 0.62
CA TYR A 4 -16.55 -12.09 1.77
C TYR A 4 -16.56 -13.61 1.56
N GLN A 5 -17.63 -14.17 0.97
CA GLN A 5 -17.68 -15.59 0.62
C GLN A 5 -16.59 -15.99 -0.38
N LYS A 6 -16.14 -15.08 -1.25
CA LYS A 6 -14.99 -15.32 -2.14
C LYS A 6 -13.69 -15.38 -1.36
N LEU A 7 -13.47 -14.47 -0.40
CA LEU A 7 -12.29 -14.49 0.46
C LEU A 7 -12.19 -15.81 1.23
N CYS A 8 -13.29 -16.27 1.83
CA CYS A 8 -13.32 -17.58 2.51
C CYS A 8 -12.86 -18.71 1.56
N ARG A 9 -13.40 -18.78 0.33
CA ARG A 9 -12.95 -19.81 -0.63
C ARG A 9 -11.50 -19.67 -1.07
N PHE A 10 -10.97 -18.46 -1.13
CA PHE A 10 -9.54 -18.26 -1.43
C PHE A 10 -8.64 -18.76 -0.29
N THR A 11 -9.05 -18.58 0.97
CA THR A 11 -8.29 -19.05 2.12
C THR A 11 -8.33 -20.57 2.27
N ASN A 12 -9.51 -21.19 2.10
CA ASN A 12 -9.66 -22.65 2.09
C ASN A 12 -10.76 -23.05 1.11
N ASN A 13 -10.35 -23.48 -0.08
CA ASN A 13 -11.29 -23.85 -1.14
C ASN A 13 -12.01 -25.18 -0.85
N ALA A 14 -11.37 -26.10 -0.11
CA ALA A 14 -11.93 -27.42 0.19
C ALA A 14 -13.03 -27.33 1.27
N PHE A 15 -12.81 -26.52 2.31
CA PHE A 15 -13.73 -26.38 3.43
C PHE A 15 -13.93 -24.90 3.80
N PRO A 16 -14.57 -24.09 2.93
CA PRO A 16 -14.71 -22.65 3.18
C PRO A 16 -15.57 -22.31 4.39
N HIS A 17 -16.39 -23.25 4.86
CA HIS A 17 -17.25 -23.09 6.03
C HIS A 17 -16.51 -23.30 7.37
N THR A 18 -15.29 -23.83 7.35
CA THR A 18 -14.47 -24.00 8.58
C THR A 18 -13.68 -22.75 8.93
N ILE A 19 -13.68 -21.76 8.04
CA ILE A 19 -13.00 -20.49 8.27
C ILE A 19 -13.82 -19.70 9.31
N PRO A 20 -13.20 -19.26 10.42
CA PRO A 20 -13.89 -18.44 11.41
C PRO A 20 -14.48 -17.18 10.79
N ASP A 21 -15.65 -16.76 11.29
CA ASP A 21 -16.30 -15.57 10.76
C ASP A 21 -15.60 -14.28 11.22
N HIS A 22 -14.80 -13.71 10.32
CA HIS A 22 -14.14 -12.41 10.44
C HIS A 22 -14.83 -11.30 9.64
N TYR A 23 -16.11 -11.43 9.30
CA TYR A 23 -16.81 -10.43 8.48
C TYR A 23 -16.83 -9.06 9.15
N ARG A 24 -16.98 -9.03 10.48
CA ARG A 24 -17.00 -7.79 11.26
C ARG A 24 -15.65 -7.08 11.19
N GLU A 25 -14.56 -7.81 11.34
CA GLU A 25 -13.19 -7.33 11.28
C GLU A 25 -12.85 -6.82 9.88
N LEU A 26 -13.29 -7.56 8.85
CA LEU A 26 -13.20 -7.10 7.47
C LEU A 26 -13.93 -5.76 7.29
N MET A 27 -15.15 -5.63 7.82
CA MET A 27 -15.90 -4.38 7.74
C MET A 27 -15.26 -3.23 8.52
N GLN A 28 -14.60 -3.52 9.65
CA GLN A 28 -13.81 -2.53 10.37
C GLN A 28 -12.63 -2.05 9.54
N VAL A 29 -11.89 -2.96 8.90
CA VAL A 29 -10.75 -2.62 8.04
C VAL A 29 -11.19 -1.86 6.79
N ILE A 30 -12.30 -2.25 6.15
CA ILE A 30 -12.84 -1.53 4.98
C ILE A 30 -13.25 -0.10 5.35
N ARG A 31 -13.83 0.09 6.54
CA ARG A 31 -14.18 1.42 7.06
C ARG A 31 -12.95 2.22 7.51
N PHE A 32 -11.80 1.56 7.64
CA PHE A 32 -10.57 2.18 8.09
C PHE A 32 -9.81 2.70 6.87
N GLY A 33 -9.87 4.02 6.66
CA GLY A 33 -9.17 4.69 5.57
C GLY A 33 -9.85 5.99 5.14
N PHE A 34 -9.09 6.83 4.44
CA PHE A 34 -9.53 8.16 4.00
C PHE A 34 -10.72 8.15 3.03
N ALA A 35 -11.04 7.00 2.42
CA ALA A 35 -12.18 6.88 1.51
C ALA A 35 -13.54 7.17 2.17
N HIS A 36 -13.61 7.05 3.50
CA HIS A 36 -14.84 7.29 4.27
C HIS A 36 -14.80 8.58 5.11
N GLU A 37 -13.68 9.32 5.09
CA GLU A 37 -13.54 10.61 5.76
C GLU A 37 -13.65 11.73 4.73
N SER A 38 -14.84 12.35 4.59
CA SER A 38 -15.08 13.39 3.57
C SER A 38 -14.31 14.69 3.81
N ASP A 39 -13.96 14.97 5.07
CA ASP A 39 -13.53 16.30 5.50
C ASP A 39 -12.04 16.35 5.88
N ARG A 40 -11.35 15.20 5.88
CA ARG A 40 -9.93 15.10 6.22
C ARG A 40 -9.11 14.80 4.97
N SER A 41 -8.17 15.68 4.65
CA SER A 41 -7.12 15.37 3.68
C SER A 41 -6.01 14.58 4.37
N PRO A 42 -5.48 13.50 3.76
CA PRO A 42 -4.38 12.75 4.32
C PRO A 42 -3.12 13.60 4.40
N GLY A 43 -2.49 13.61 5.58
CA GLY A 43 -1.14 14.13 5.73
C GLY A 43 -0.09 13.18 5.13
N PRO A 44 1.19 13.58 5.14
CA PRO A 44 2.28 12.66 4.84
C PRO A 44 2.18 11.37 5.68
N GLY A 45 2.23 10.21 5.02
CA GLY A 45 2.22 8.90 5.69
C GLY A 45 0.86 8.39 6.16
N ASP A 46 -0.17 9.24 6.22
CA ASP A 46 -1.51 8.90 6.72
C ASP A 46 -2.23 7.82 5.88
N LEU A 47 -1.85 7.65 4.61
CA LEU A 47 -2.43 6.65 3.70
C LEU A 47 -1.94 5.23 3.97
N ALA A 48 -0.94 5.05 4.83
CA ALA A 48 -0.40 3.75 5.20
C ALA A 48 -0.59 3.52 6.70
N LEU A 49 -0.82 2.26 7.05
CA LEU A 49 -0.95 1.85 8.43
C LEU A 49 0.28 1.05 8.81
N TYR A 50 0.96 1.49 9.87
CA TYR A 50 2.01 0.69 10.47
C TYR A 50 1.45 -0.65 10.89
N CYS A 51 2.25 -1.71 10.75
CA CYS A 51 1.81 -3.07 11.04
C CYS A 51 1.32 -3.22 12.49
N PRO A 52 0.00 -3.41 12.74
CA PRO A 52 -0.55 -3.37 14.09
C PRO A 52 -0.11 -4.57 14.95
N ALA A 53 0.23 -5.68 14.29
CA ALA A 53 0.73 -6.90 14.93
C ALA A 53 2.24 -6.85 15.23
N CYS A 54 2.99 -5.92 14.66
CA CYS A 54 4.40 -5.77 14.99
C CYS A 54 4.58 -5.00 16.30
N PRO A 55 5.60 -5.35 17.11
CA PRO A 55 5.98 -4.58 18.29
C PRO A 55 6.31 -3.13 17.91
N GLN A 56 5.71 -2.16 18.58
CA GLN A 56 5.84 -0.73 18.36
C GLN A 56 6.02 -0.03 19.72
N PRO A 57 7.26 0.39 20.06
CA PRO A 57 7.53 1.13 21.29
C PRO A 57 6.61 2.35 21.43
N GLY A 58 5.96 2.50 22.59
CA GLY A 58 5.05 3.62 22.86
C GLY A 58 3.63 3.47 22.29
N ILE A 59 3.35 2.39 21.54
CA ILE A 59 2.02 2.13 20.96
C ILE A 59 1.42 0.85 21.53
N ASN A 60 2.05 -0.31 21.26
CA ASN A 60 1.56 -1.62 21.68
C ASN A 60 2.58 -2.42 22.50
N LEU A 61 3.65 -1.76 22.95
CA LEU A 61 4.63 -2.31 23.89
C LEU A 61 4.52 -1.59 25.25
N PRO A 62 4.63 -2.33 26.38
CA PRO A 62 4.67 -1.71 27.71
C PRO A 62 5.92 -0.83 27.87
N SER A 63 5.89 0.19 28.73
CA SER A 63 7.03 1.09 28.93
C SER A 63 8.32 0.37 29.35
N SER A 64 8.22 -0.73 30.10
CA SER A 64 9.32 -1.60 30.54
C SER A 64 9.72 -2.67 29.51
N TRP A 65 9.30 -2.55 28.24
CA TRP A 65 9.54 -3.60 27.24
C TRP A 65 11.02 -3.98 27.07
N LYS A 66 11.93 -3.01 27.27
CA LYS A 66 13.38 -3.23 27.17
C LYS A 66 13.93 -4.16 28.25
N ASP A 67 13.30 -4.17 29.41
CA ASP A 67 13.66 -5.02 30.55
C ASP A 67 12.91 -6.36 30.53
N THR A 68 11.76 -6.39 29.84
CA THR A 68 10.82 -7.52 29.86
C THR A 68 11.09 -8.53 28.73
N TYR A 69 11.48 -8.04 27.56
CA TYR A 69 11.61 -8.87 26.36
C TYR A 69 13.04 -8.82 25.83
N ASP A 70 13.53 -9.97 25.39
CA ASP A 70 14.75 -10.01 24.60
C ASP A 70 14.60 -9.19 23.32
N SER A 71 15.68 -8.51 22.94
CA SER A 71 15.69 -7.63 21.77
C SER A 71 15.25 -8.30 20.47
N TRP A 72 15.51 -9.61 20.30
CA TRP A 72 15.16 -10.35 19.09
C TRP A 72 13.64 -10.60 18.94
N LEU A 73 12.89 -10.61 20.05
CA LEU A 73 11.43 -10.79 20.04
C LEU A 73 10.70 -9.51 19.60
N VAL A 74 11.21 -8.37 20.06
CA VAL A 74 10.64 -7.05 19.79
C VAL A 74 11.22 -6.38 18.53
N MET A 75 12.22 -6.99 17.91
CA MET A 75 12.83 -6.50 16.68
C MET A 75 11.81 -6.40 15.54
N GLN A 76 11.71 -5.22 14.94
CA GLN A 76 10.96 -5.00 13.70
C GLN A 76 11.81 -5.47 12.51
N ARG A 77 11.17 -6.18 11.58
CA ARG A 77 11.83 -6.66 10.36
C ARG A 77 11.14 -6.04 9.16
N TYR A 78 11.94 -5.53 8.24
CA TYR A 78 11.47 -4.86 7.04
C TYR A 78 11.97 -5.56 5.80
N VAL A 79 11.15 -5.54 4.75
CA VAL A 79 11.55 -5.86 3.38
C VAL A 79 11.44 -4.59 2.56
N VAL A 80 12.37 -4.41 1.64
CA VAL A 80 12.33 -3.34 0.65
C VAL A 80 12.23 -4.01 -0.70
N ASP A 81 11.25 -3.61 -1.49
CA ASP A 81 11.06 -4.10 -2.85
C ASP A 81 10.87 -2.92 -3.81
N GLY A 82 11.26 -3.12 -5.07
CA GLY A 82 11.25 -2.12 -6.12
C GLY A 82 10.60 -2.62 -7.38
N ASN A 83 9.59 -1.90 -7.87
CA ASN A 83 9.03 -2.11 -9.18
C ASN A 83 9.64 -1.12 -10.19
N PHE A 84 10.54 -1.62 -11.05
CA PHE A 84 11.23 -0.84 -12.09
C PHE A 84 10.45 -0.66 -13.40
N THR A 85 9.23 -1.19 -13.46
CA THR A 85 8.33 -1.03 -14.62
C THR A 85 7.16 -0.10 -14.32
N ALA A 86 6.99 0.33 -13.06
CA ALA A 86 6.03 1.34 -12.64
C ALA A 86 6.46 2.76 -13.08
N GLN A 87 6.43 3.02 -14.38
CA GLN A 87 6.85 4.28 -14.98
C GLN A 87 5.73 5.33 -14.91
N HIS A 88 6.08 6.53 -14.44
CA HIS A 88 5.19 7.69 -14.46
C HIS A 88 5.75 8.75 -15.40
N MET A 89 4.97 9.17 -16.39
CA MET A 89 5.35 10.23 -17.33
C MET A 89 5.08 11.62 -16.77
N LYS A 90 5.84 12.61 -17.22
CA LYS A 90 5.40 14.00 -17.09
C LYS A 90 4.18 14.21 -17.98
N MET A 91 3.13 14.73 -17.37
CA MET A 91 1.92 15.11 -18.08
C MET A 91 2.24 16.25 -19.04
N LYS A 92 1.81 16.13 -20.30
CA LYS A 92 2.07 17.14 -21.33
C LYS A 92 1.32 18.44 -21.06
N THR A 93 0.10 18.32 -20.55
CA THR A 93 -0.87 19.39 -20.36
C THR A 93 -1.56 19.18 -19.01
N PRO A 94 -1.01 19.70 -17.89
CA PRO A 94 -1.52 19.42 -16.55
C PRO A 94 -2.96 19.86 -16.29
N GLU A 95 -3.42 20.89 -16.98
CA GLU A 95 -4.77 21.43 -16.93
C GLU A 95 -5.84 20.45 -17.46
N ASP A 96 -5.43 19.48 -18.27
CA ASP A 96 -6.30 18.41 -18.79
C ASP A 96 -6.30 17.15 -17.89
N ASP A 97 -5.70 17.20 -16.69
CA ASP A 97 -5.69 16.06 -15.77
C ASP A 97 -7.07 15.83 -15.14
N VAL A 98 -7.84 14.93 -15.74
CA VAL A 98 -9.16 14.55 -15.24
C VAL A 98 -9.02 13.32 -14.36
N SER A 99 -9.37 13.45 -13.07
CA SER A 99 -9.46 12.31 -12.16
C SER A 99 -10.48 11.29 -12.69
N LEU A 100 -10.04 10.05 -12.91
CA LEU A 100 -10.89 8.97 -13.43
C LEU A 100 -12.10 8.63 -12.54
N ALA A 101 -12.10 9.11 -11.30
CA ALA A 101 -13.11 8.76 -10.31
C ALA A 101 -13.62 9.95 -9.48
N ASP A 102 -13.41 11.21 -9.88
CA ASP A 102 -13.73 12.38 -9.03
C ASP A 102 -13.27 12.19 -7.57
N ARG A 103 -12.09 11.59 -7.38
CA ARG A 103 -11.53 11.22 -6.06
C ARG A 103 -12.28 10.12 -5.27
N LYS A 104 -13.22 9.41 -5.90
CA LYS A 104 -14.06 8.35 -5.28
C LYS A 104 -13.53 6.92 -5.50
N GLY A 105 -12.29 6.75 -5.91
CA GLY A 105 -11.55 5.47 -5.80
C GLY A 105 -11.97 4.31 -6.70
N TYR A 106 -12.98 4.44 -7.58
CA TYR A 106 -13.41 3.34 -8.46
C TYR A 106 -13.27 3.70 -9.94
N MET A 107 -12.66 2.78 -10.70
CA MET A 107 -12.49 2.85 -12.15
C MET A 107 -13.87 2.91 -12.84
N LYS A 108 -14.22 4.05 -13.43
CA LYS A 108 -15.39 4.13 -14.33
C LYS A 108 -15.00 3.50 -15.68
N SER A 109 -15.73 2.46 -16.09
CA SER A 109 -15.42 1.64 -17.27
C SER A 109 -15.76 2.33 -18.61
N SER A 110 -15.11 3.46 -18.90
CA SER A 110 -15.21 4.13 -20.21
C SER A 110 -13.91 4.10 -21.01
N CYS A 111 -12.98 3.20 -20.68
CA CYS A 111 -11.71 3.08 -21.41
C CYS A 111 -11.96 2.58 -22.83
N SER A 112 -11.86 3.47 -23.81
CA SER A 112 -11.90 3.13 -25.23
C SER A 112 -10.60 2.44 -25.66
N ASN A 113 -10.72 1.21 -26.16
CA ASN A 113 -9.67 0.45 -26.87
C ASN A 113 -8.36 0.21 -26.10
N HIS A 114 -8.38 0.07 -24.77
CA HIS A 114 -7.20 -0.29 -23.96
C HIS A 114 -5.94 0.57 -24.21
N ARG A 115 -6.11 1.82 -24.68
CA ARG A 115 -4.98 2.68 -25.05
C ARG A 115 -4.00 2.90 -23.90
N ALA A 116 -4.49 2.94 -22.66
CA ALA A 116 -3.65 3.08 -21.47
C ALA A 116 -2.69 1.89 -21.28
N VAL A 117 -3.13 0.66 -21.54
CA VAL A 117 -2.30 -0.56 -21.43
C VAL A 117 -1.28 -0.60 -22.56
N ASN A 118 -1.71 -0.32 -23.79
CA ASN A 118 -0.81 -0.25 -24.95
C ASN A 118 0.23 0.86 -24.78
N ALA A 119 -0.14 1.95 -24.11
CA ALA A 119 0.77 3.03 -23.77
C ALA A 119 1.83 2.61 -22.74
N ALA A 120 1.46 1.86 -21.70
CA ALA A 120 2.38 1.47 -20.63
C ALA A 120 3.58 0.62 -21.11
N ASN A 121 3.43 -0.13 -22.21
CA ASN A 121 4.46 -1.06 -22.71
C ASN A 121 5.49 -0.45 -23.68
N VAL A 122 5.36 0.82 -24.04
CA VAL A 122 6.31 1.50 -24.95
C VAL A 122 7.50 2.02 -24.14
N GLN A 123 8.75 1.82 -24.58
CA GLN A 123 9.90 2.52 -23.98
C GLN A 123 9.79 4.03 -24.19
N ARG A 124 9.85 4.81 -23.12
CA ARG A 124 9.61 6.26 -23.16
C ARG A 124 10.77 7.09 -22.64
N SER A 125 10.96 8.25 -23.24
CA SER A 125 11.72 9.38 -22.68
C SER A 125 10.78 10.31 -21.90
N ASN A 126 11.33 11.28 -21.14
CA ASN A 126 10.57 12.26 -20.34
C ASN A 126 9.72 11.69 -19.18
N LEU A 127 10.25 10.67 -18.50
CA LEU A 127 9.65 10.12 -17.29
C LEU A 127 9.82 11.05 -16.08
N ARG A 128 8.77 11.17 -15.27
CA ARG A 128 8.80 11.75 -13.92
C ARG A 128 9.32 10.72 -12.91
N ALA A 129 8.93 9.45 -13.07
CA ALA A 129 9.45 8.33 -12.32
C ALA A 129 9.70 7.13 -13.25
N THR A 130 10.79 6.40 -13.00
CA THR A 130 11.17 5.18 -13.73
C THR A 130 10.70 3.91 -13.04
N GLY A 131 10.23 4.03 -11.80
CA GLY A 131 9.80 2.92 -10.96
C GLY A 131 9.38 3.42 -9.58
N VAL A 132 8.95 2.51 -8.72
CA VAL A 132 8.55 2.81 -7.34
C VAL A 132 9.21 1.79 -6.41
N GLY A 133 9.77 2.26 -5.30
CA GLY A 133 10.26 1.43 -4.21
C GLY A 133 9.35 1.56 -3.00
N ALA A 134 9.15 0.47 -2.27
CA ALA A 134 8.37 0.46 -1.04
C ALA A 134 9.03 -0.39 0.04
N THR A 135 8.95 0.08 1.29
CA THR A 135 9.30 -0.73 2.45
C THR A 135 8.04 -1.28 3.09
N ALA A 136 8.04 -2.57 3.41
CA ALA A 136 6.95 -3.23 4.09
C ALA A 136 7.46 -4.02 5.30
N CYS A 137 6.57 -4.28 6.24
CA CYS A 137 6.80 -5.22 7.32
C CYS A 137 7.07 -6.62 6.74
N ALA A 138 8.22 -7.20 7.08
CA ALA A 138 8.61 -8.53 6.62
C ALA A 138 7.70 -9.65 7.13
N ARG A 139 7.03 -9.44 8.27
CA ARG A 139 6.18 -10.45 8.91
C ARG A 139 4.75 -10.46 8.36
N HIS A 140 4.20 -9.29 8.06
CA HIS A 140 2.76 -9.14 7.80
C HIS A 140 2.45 -8.31 6.55
N GLY A 141 3.46 -7.85 5.80
CA GLY A 141 3.28 -7.17 4.52
C GLY A 141 2.70 -5.75 4.58
N CYS A 142 2.46 -5.19 5.77
CA CYS A 142 1.96 -3.81 5.88
C CYS A 142 3.03 -2.82 5.42
N PHE A 143 2.69 -1.91 4.51
CA PHE A 143 3.59 -0.84 4.08
C PHE A 143 3.98 0.06 5.24
N VAL A 144 5.24 0.45 5.28
CA VAL A 144 5.76 1.40 6.25
C VAL A 144 5.36 2.81 5.79
N PRO A 145 4.64 3.60 6.62
CA PRO A 145 4.35 5.00 6.35
C PRO A 145 5.62 5.77 5.96
N HIS A 146 5.50 6.65 4.95
CA HIS A 146 6.61 7.42 4.36
C HIS A 146 7.71 6.62 3.66
N ALA A 147 7.60 5.30 3.54
CA ALA A 147 8.65 4.49 2.96
C ALA A 147 8.34 4.00 1.54
N VAL A 148 7.54 4.79 0.80
CA VAL A 148 7.27 4.58 -0.63
C VAL A 148 7.85 5.76 -1.40
N VAL A 149 8.72 5.47 -2.37
CA VAL A 149 9.47 6.49 -3.13
C VAL A 149 9.45 6.22 -4.62
N ASP A 150 9.45 7.30 -5.40
CA ASP A 150 9.63 7.23 -6.85
C ASP A 150 11.12 7.12 -7.20
N PHE A 151 11.47 6.17 -8.08
CA PHE A 151 12.81 6.08 -8.66
C PHE A 151 12.96 7.06 -9.82
N GLN A 152 14.09 7.76 -9.89
CA GLN A 152 14.40 8.66 -11.01
C GLN A 152 15.26 8.01 -12.09
N LYS A 153 16.18 7.09 -11.70
CA LYS A 153 17.05 6.32 -12.61
C LYS A 153 17.52 5.01 -11.94
N GLY A 154 16.63 4.02 -11.87
CA GLY A 154 16.93 2.73 -11.20
C GLY A 154 17.23 2.88 -9.70
N GLU A 155 17.81 1.84 -9.09
CA GLU A 155 18.09 1.78 -7.64
C GLU A 155 19.20 2.75 -7.17
N ARG A 156 19.98 3.32 -8.09
CA ARG A 156 21.13 4.19 -7.76
C ARG A 156 20.76 5.53 -7.12
N TYR A 157 19.46 5.87 -7.06
CA TYR A 157 18.95 7.14 -6.53
C TYR A 157 17.85 6.94 -5.48
N VAL A 158 17.97 5.88 -4.67
CA VAL A 158 17.00 5.59 -3.61
C VAL A 158 17.25 6.53 -2.43
N GLY A 159 16.38 7.53 -2.27
CA GLY A 159 16.24 8.33 -1.06
C GLY A 159 15.34 7.66 -0.01
N CYS A 160 15.21 6.32 0.02
CA CYS A 160 14.57 5.61 1.12
C CYS A 160 15.45 5.72 2.36
N ILE A 161 15.41 6.88 2.99
CA ILE A 161 15.82 7.02 4.37
C ILE A 161 14.66 6.49 5.20
N VAL A 162 14.71 5.19 5.52
CA VAL A 162 13.93 4.68 6.65
C VAL A 162 14.63 5.21 7.89
N VAL A 163 14.23 6.39 8.36
CA VAL A 163 14.62 6.85 9.69
C VAL A 163 13.84 5.98 10.68
N LEU A 164 14.53 5.00 11.28
CA LEU A 164 14.03 4.23 12.42
C LEU A 164 14.26 4.99 13.72
#